data_AF-A0A7U9KPB9-F1
#
_entry.id   AF-A0A7U9KPB9-F1
#
_cell.length_a   1.000
_cell.length_b   1.000
_cell.length_c   1.000
_cell.angle_alpha   90.00
_cell.angle_beta   90.00
_cell.angle_gamma   90.00
#
_symmetry.space_group_name_H-M   'P 1'
#
loop_
_entity.id
_entity.type
_entity.pdbx_description
1 polymer ?
#
loop_
_entity_poly.entity_id
_entity_poly.type
_entity_poly.pdbx_seq_one_letter_code
_entity_poly.pdbx_strand_id
1 'polypeptide(L)' 'MADALQEAFAGPAPLWEGVRRVGDPLLVLPALFHALWAGRLAADLGAAMHERMPVWAQAAE' A
#
# COMPACT_ATOMS: atom_id res chain seq x y z
N MET A 1 -12.02 0.37 1.49
CA MET A 1 -10.58 0.63 1.77
C MET A 1 -9.68 -0.36 1.05
N ALA A 2 -9.94 -1.67 1.14
CA ALA A 2 -9.16 -2.69 0.43
C ALA A 2 -9.09 -2.44 -1.09
N ASP A 3 -10.24 -2.27 -1.75
CA ASP A 3 -10.29 -2.06 -3.21
C ASP A 3 -9.63 -0.74 -3.63
N ALA A 4 -9.84 0.33 -2.85
CA ALA A 4 -9.20 1.63 -3.10
C ALA A 4 -7.67 1.58 -2.98
N LEU A 5 -7.14 0.80 -2.02
CA LEU A 5 -5.70 0.55 -1.91
C LEU A 5 -5.18 -0.28 -3.09
N GLN A 6 -5.91 -1.32 -3.51
CA GLN A 6 -5.54 -2.12 -4.68
C GLN A 6 -5.48 -1.27 -5.95
N GLU A 7 -6.45 -0.39 -6.15
CA GLU A 7 -6.47 0.53 -7.29
C GLU A 7 -5.33 1.55 -7.21
N ALA A 8 -5.12 2.18 -6.05
CA ALA A 8 -4.08 3.19 -5.87
C ALA A 8 -2.65 2.64 -6.08
N PHE A 9 -2.47 1.34 -5.84
CA PHE A 9 -1.21 0.61 -6.01
C PHE A 9 -1.26 -0.42 -7.15
N ALA A 10 -2.16 -0.27 -8.13
CA ALA A 10 -2.27 -1.19 -9.26
C ALA A 10 -0.95 -1.34 -10.06
N GLY A 11 -0.07 -0.34 -9.97
CA GLY A 11 1.35 -0.46 -10.28
C GLY A 11 2.22 0.05 -9.11
N PRO A 12 3.55 -0.17 -9.16
CA PRO A 12 4.46 0.32 -8.13
C PRO A 12 4.35 1.84 -7.95
N ALA A 13 4.02 2.28 -6.75
CA ALA A 13 3.91 3.69 -6.40
C ALA A 13 4.50 3.98 -5.02
N PRO A 14 4.98 5.21 -4.76
CA PRO A 14 5.43 5.60 -3.43
C PRO A 14 4.31 5.45 -2.39
N LEU A 15 4.61 4.77 -1.27
CA LEU A 15 3.67 4.50 -0.18
C LEU A 15 2.86 5.73 0.20
N TRP A 16 3.54 6.85 0.47
CA TRP A 16 2.88 8.06 0.97
C TRP A 16 1.98 8.72 -0.07
N GLU A 17 2.37 8.67 -1.35
CA GLU A 17 1.54 9.20 -2.43
C GLU A 17 0.26 8.39 -2.59
N GLY A 18 0.37 7.06 -2.59
CA GLY A 18 -0.80 6.17 -2.67
C GLY A 18 -1.73 6.35 -1.47
N VAL A 19 -1.17 6.44 -0.25
CA VAL A 19 -1.95 6.72 0.98
C VAL A 19 -2.74 8.02 0.86
N ARG A 20 -2.09 9.12 0.45
CA ARG A 20 -2.75 10.42 0.30
C ARG A 20 -3.79 10.46 -0.82
N ARG A 21 -3.60 9.66 -1.87
CA ARG A 21 -4.59 9.52 -2.96
C ARG A 21 -5.86 8.84 -2.49
N VAL A 22 -5.74 7.85 -1.59
CA VAL A 22 -6.88 7.11 -1.04
C VAL A 22 -7.65 7.92 0.00
N GLY A 23 -6.97 8.67 0.88
CA GLY A 23 -7.64 9.49 1.88
C GLY A 23 -6.75 9.92 3.05
N ASP A 24 -7.37 10.15 4.21
CA ASP A 24 -6.67 10.55 5.44
C ASP A 24 -5.64 9.48 5.86
N PRO A 25 -4.33 9.81 5.94
CA PRO A 25 -3.30 8.87 6.34
C PRO A 25 -3.56 8.17 7.68
N LEU A 26 -4.19 8.84 8.65
CA LEU A 26 -4.50 8.22 9.96
C LEU A 26 -5.50 7.06 9.82
N LEU A 27 -6.37 7.13 8.82
CA LEU A 27 -7.36 6.08 8.53
C LEU A 27 -6.84 5.05 7.52
N VAL A 28 -5.99 5.49 6.58
CA VAL A 28 -5.53 4.65 5.46
C VAL A 28 -4.32 3.79 5.84
N LEU A 29 -3.36 4.30 6.62
CA LEU A 29 -2.15 3.56 7.00
C LEU A 29 -2.45 2.22 7.69
N PRO A 30 -3.36 2.13 8.68
CA PRO A 30 -3.70 0.84 9.30
C PRO A 30 -4.20 -0.19 8.29
N ALA A 31 -5.03 0.23 7.33
CA ALA A 31 -5.54 -0.65 6.28
C ALA A 31 -4.44 -1.05 5.27
N LEU A 32 -3.52 -0.15 4.95
CA LEU A 32 -2.36 -0.45 4.12
C LEU A 32 -1.45 -1.50 4.77
N PHE A 33 -1.13 -1.35 6.06
CA PHE A 33 -0.33 -2.33 6.78
C PHE A 33 -1.03 -3.68 6.89
N HIS A 34 -2.34 -3.68 7.13
CA HIS A 34 -3.12 -4.91 7.10
C HIS A 34 -3.12 -5.56 5.71
N ALA A 35 -3.15 -4.78 4.62
CA ALA A 35 -3.08 -5.32 3.26
C ALA A 35 -1.69 -5.89 2.92
N LEU A 36 -0.60 -5.27 3.40
CA LEU A 36 0.75 -5.84 3.31
C LEU A 36 0.85 -7.15 4.08
N TRP A 37 0.33 -7.20 5.31
CA TRP A 37 0.29 -8.42 6.12
C TRP A 37 -0.49 -9.54 5.42
N ALA A 38 -1.65 -9.20 4.87
CA ALA A 38 -2.53 -10.16 4.20
C ALA A 38 -2.03 -10.58 2.81
N GLY A 39 -0.86 -10.11 2.36
CA GLY A 39 -0.30 -10.42 1.03
C GLY A 39 -1.09 -9.80 -0.13
N ARG A 40 -1.97 -8.83 0.15
CA ARG A 40 -2.77 -8.13 -0.88
C ARG A 40 -1.99 -6.99 -1.54
N LEU A 41 -1.09 -6.38 -0.78
CA LEU A 41 -0.07 -5.47 -1.29
C LEU A 41 1.30 -6.07 -1.02
N ALA A 42 2.30 -5.63 -1.77
CA ALA A 42 3.70 -5.97 -1.55
C ALA A 42 4.59 -4.73 -1.61
N ALA A 43 5.74 -4.85 -0.96
CA ALA A 43 6.86 -3.92 -0.98
C ALA A 43 8.14 -4.72 -0.68
N ASP A 44 9.31 -4.15 -0.93
CA ASP A 44 10.56 -4.74 -0.45
C ASP A 44 10.73 -4.50 1.06
N LEU A 45 10.17 -5.41 1.85
CA LEU A 45 10.22 -5.37 3.32
C LEU A 45 11.54 -5.87 3.90
N GLY A 46 12.54 -6.21 3.06
CA GLY A 46 13.91 -6.43 3.51
C GLY A 46 14.62 -5.13 3.92
N ALA A 47 14.11 -3.99 3.46
CA ALA A 47 14.54 -2.65 3.83
C ALA A 47 13.59 -2.00 4.84
N ALA A 48 14.09 -1.00 5.57
CA ALA A 48 13.25 -0.19 6.46
C ALA A 48 12.19 0.58 5.66
N MET A 49 10.94 0.50 6.10
CA MET A 49 9.84 1.21 5.47
C MET A 49 9.99 2.73 5.60
N HIS A 50 9.70 3.44 4.50
CA HIS A 50 9.71 4.90 4.44
C HIS A 50 8.67 5.42 3.43
N GLU A 51 8.37 6.70 3.48
CA GLU A 51 7.32 7.35 2.67
C GLU A 51 7.46 7.14 1.14
N ARG A 52 8.71 7.03 0.65
CA ARG A 52 9.02 6.80 -0.77
C ARG A 52 9.08 5.32 -1.19
N MET A 53 8.84 4.38 -0.27
CA MET A 53 8.97 2.96 -0.57
C MET A 53 7.96 2.57 -1.65
N PRO A 54 8.39 1.91 -2.74
CA PRO A 54 7.46 1.40 -3.73
C PRO A 54 6.56 0.33 -3.11
N VAL A 55 5.25 0.48 -3.32
CA VAL A 55 4.21 -0.48 -2.94
C VAL A 55 3.41 -0.82 -4.19
N TRP A 56 3.00 -2.08 -4.36
CA TRP A 56 2.17 -2.52 -5.47
C TRP A 56 1.15 -3.58 -5.03
N ALA A 57 0.05 -3.66 -5.76
CA ALA A 57 -0.97 -4.69 -5.68
C ALA A 57 -0.39 -6.06 -6.02
N GLN A 58 -0.74 -7.08 -5.25
CA GLN A 58 -0.54 -8.47 -5.63
C GLN A 58 -1.77 -8.96 -6.40
N ALA A 59 -1.57 -9.72 -7.48
CA ALA A 59 -2.66 -10.42 -8.13
C ALA A 59 -3.25 -11.43 -7.14
N ALA A 60 -4.57 -11.50 -7.05
CA ALA A 60 -5.21 -12.60 -6.36
C ALA A 60 -4.90 -13.89 -7.13
N GLU A 61 -4.31 -14.87 -6.46
CA GLU A 61 -4.23 -16.26 -6.96
C GLU A 61 -5.62 -16.88 -7.10
#